data_AF-A0A316D751-F1
#
_entry.id   AF-A0A316D751-F1
#
_cell.length_a   1.000
_cell.length_b   1.000
_cell.length_c   1.000
_cell.angle_alpha   90.00
_cell.angle_beta   90.00
_cell.angle_gamma   90.00
#
_symmetry.space_group_name_H-M   'P 1'
#
loop_
_entity.id
_entity.type
_entity.pdbx_description
1 polymer ?
#
loop_
_entity_poly.entity_id
_entity_poly.type
_entity_poly.pdbx_seq_one_letter_code
_entity_poly.pdbx_strand_id
1 'polypeptide(L)'
;MIHFFQDDEGYTAWCKENDGGFVFNWFRGSGAQGRMNKIHRADCRHLWNRSDQGRRTSTYAKVCSNSFTELTDFVADERGFSWSYCATCNPNYEENHVVVTDVGYWNLQKPFTPRIH
;
A
#
# COMPACT_ATOMS: atom_id res chain seq x y z
N MET A 1 12.48 -0.48 -8.40
CA MET A 1 11.86 0.49 -7.46
C MET A 1 12.50 1.88 -7.52
N ILE A 2 11.77 2.92 -7.09
CA ILE A 2 12.23 4.31 -6.93
C ILE A 2 11.78 4.84 -5.56
N HIS A 3 12.62 5.62 -4.89
CA HIS A 3 12.34 6.20 -3.57
C HIS A 3 12.26 7.73 -3.68
N PHE A 4 11.20 8.32 -3.13
CA PHE A 4 11.04 9.77 -3.04
C PHE A 4 10.99 10.22 -1.58
N PHE A 5 11.79 11.23 -1.25
CA PHE A 5 11.80 11.89 0.05
C PHE A 5 12.08 13.38 -0.17
N GLN A 6 11.19 14.25 0.31
CA GLN A 6 11.25 15.69 0.05
C GLN A 6 11.31 16.06 -1.44
N ASP A 7 10.76 15.21 -2.31
CA ASP A 7 10.72 15.36 -3.76
C ASP A 7 9.29 15.11 -4.28
N ASP A 8 8.42 16.07 -4.02
CA ASP A 8 7.02 16.03 -4.46
C ASP A 8 6.89 16.14 -5.99
N GLU A 9 7.82 16.83 -6.65
CA GLU A 9 7.81 17.02 -8.09
C GLU A 9 8.16 15.72 -8.81
N GLY A 10 9.27 15.07 -8.43
CA GLY A 10 9.66 13.77 -8.96
C GLY A 10 8.62 12.69 -8.69
N TYR A 11 8.05 12.66 -7.48
CA TYR A 11 6.96 11.76 -7.16
C TYR A 11 5.72 12.00 -8.03
N THR A 12 5.35 13.27 -8.24
CA THR A 12 4.19 13.62 -9.06
C THR A 12 4.41 13.28 -10.54
N ALA A 13 5.62 13.52 -11.06
CA ALA A 13 5.99 13.15 -12.43
C ALA A 13 5.92 11.63 -12.61
N TRP A 14 6.50 10.87 -11.68
CA TRP A 14 6.48 9.42 -11.71
C TRP A 14 5.05 8.87 -11.73
N CYS A 15 4.16 9.35 -10.85
CA CYS A 15 2.78 8.86 -10.83
C CYS A 15 2.06 9.12 -12.16
N LYS A 16 2.27 10.27 -12.82
CA LYS A 16 1.66 10.59 -14.12
C LYS A 16 2.13 9.69 -15.25
N GLU A 17 3.39 9.26 -15.20
CA GLU A 17 3.98 8.37 -16.20
C GLU A 17 3.65 6.90 -15.92
N ASN A 18 3.20 6.58 -14.70
CA ASN A 18 3.03 5.22 -14.22
C ASN A 18 1.66 5.03 -13.55
N ASP A 19 0.56 5.35 -14.25
CA ASP A 19 -0.82 5.17 -13.74
C ASP A 19 -1.13 3.72 -13.31
N GLY A 20 -0.45 2.74 -13.92
CA GLY A 20 -0.53 1.31 -13.54
C GLY A 20 0.33 0.92 -12.33
N GLY A 21 1.16 1.82 -11.83
CA GLY A 21 2.14 1.56 -10.79
C GLY A 21 1.57 1.52 -9.38
N PHE A 22 2.46 1.26 -8.43
CA PHE A 22 2.18 1.07 -7.02
C PHE A 22 3.07 1.96 -6.16
N VAL A 23 2.49 2.47 -5.08
CA VAL A 23 3.12 3.40 -4.15
C VAL A 23 2.94 2.88 -2.74
N PHE A 24 4.05 2.66 -2.03
CA PHE A 24 4.06 2.42 -0.60
C PHE A 24 4.33 3.73 0.15
N ASN A 25 3.44 4.07 1.07
CA ASN A 25 3.71 5.08 2.09
C ASN A 25 4.69 4.51 3.10
N TRP A 26 5.90 5.05 3.14
CA TRP A 26 6.93 4.62 4.07
C TRP A 26 7.02 5.59 5.26
N PHE A 27 6.28 5.27 6.32
CA PHE A 27 6.40 5.96 7.60
C PHE A 27 7.47 5.28 8.47
N ARG A 28 8.39 6.05 9.04
CA ARG A 28 9.50 5.54 9.88
C ARG A 28 9.24 5.59 11.39
N GLY A 29 8.20 6.28 11.86
CA GLY A 29 7.88 6.36 13.29
C GLY A 29 7.07 5.17 13.81
N SER A 30 6.93 5.09 15.13
CA SER A 30 6.05 4.14 15.82
C SER A 30 4.70 4.79 16.17
N GLY A 31 3.66 3.97 16.41
CA GLY A 31 2.35 4.43 16.87
C GLY A 31 1.28 4.56 15.78
N ALA A 32 0.26 5.40 16.01
CA ALA A 32 -0.94 5.46 15.16
C ALA A 32 -0.64 5.78 13.69
N GLN A 33 0.43 6.53 13.42
CA GLN A 33 0.90 6.85 12.08
C GLN A 33 1.47 5.64 11.33
N GLY A 34 1.90 4.58 12.02
CA GLY A 34 2.29 3.31 11.40
C GLY A 34 1.15 2.64 10.62
N ARG A 35 -0.11 2.95 10.95
CA ARG A 35 -1.29 2.53 10.17
C ARG A 35 -1.34 3.15 8.77
N MET A 36 -0.54 4.19 8.53
CA MET A 36 -0.41 4.84 7.22
C MET A 36 0.59 4.12 6.32
N ASN A 37 1.34 3.12 6.82
CA ASN A 37 2.12 2.20 6.00
C ASN A 37 1.17 1.40 5.11
N LYS A 38 0.95 1.92 3.91
CA LYS A 38 -0.05 1.41 2.99
C LYS A 38 0.51 1.33 1.58
N ILE A 39 0.22 0.22 0.91
CA ILE A 39 0.38 0.11 -0.54
C ILE A 39 -0.89 0.65 -1.23
N HIS A 40 -0.68 1.52 -2.20
CA HIS A 40 -1.67 2.16 -3.03
C HIS A 40 -1.36 1.88 -4.51
N ARG A 41 -2.37 1.96 -5.37
CA ARG A 41 -2.19 2.27 -6.79
C ARG A 41 -1.74 3.72 -6.98
N ALA A 42 -0.94 4.01 -8.00
CA ALA A 42 -0.44 5.36 -8.29
C ALA A 42 -1.57 6.39 -8.54
N ASP A 43 -2.68 5.93 -9.13
CA ASP A 43 -3.89 6.71 -9.38
C ASP A 43 -4.82 6.85 -8.15
N CYS A 44 -4.45 6.30 -6.99
CA CYS A 44 -5.30 6.31 -5.82
C CYS A 44 -5.60 7.73 -5.33
N ARG A 45 -6.88 8.09 -5.27
CA ARG A 45 -7.32 9.42 -4.79
C ARG A 45 -6.76 9.84 -3.42
N HIS A 46 -6.46 8.89 -2.53
CA HIS A 46 -5.92 9.18 -1.20
C HIS A 46 -4.46 9.66 -1.24
N LEU A 47 -3.73 9.43 -2.34
CA LEU A 47 -2.40 10.00 -2.56
C LEU A 47 -2.46 11.49 -2.93
N TRP A 48 -3.65 11.98 -3.30
CA TRP A 48 -3.88 13.31 -3.87
C TRP A 48 -4.74 14.21 -2.96
N ASN A 49 -4.79 13.92 -1.67
CA ASN A 49 -5.46 14.79 -0.70
C ASN A 49 -4.91 16.22 -0.77
N ARG A 50 -5.81 17.21 -0.76
CA ARG A 50 -5.44 18.63 -0.87
C ARG A 50 -4.57 19.11 0.30
N SER A 51 -4.77 18.55 1.49
CA SER A 51 -3.96 18.86 2.68
C SER A 51 -2.48 18.52 2.53
N ASP A 52 -2.15 17.60 1.62
CA ASP A 52 -0.82 17.04 1.46
C ASP A 52 -0.05 17.69 0.30
N GLN A 53 -0.65 18.69 -0.37
CA GLN A 53 -0.03 19.39 -1.49
C GLN A 53 1.28 20.07 -1.07
N GLY A 54 2.38 19.72 -1.75
CA GLY A 54 3.73 20.21 -1.44
C GLY A 54 4.40 19.50 -0.26
N ARG A 55 3.76 18.44 0.28
CA ARG A 55 4.22 17.68 1.45
C ARG A 55 3.98 16.18 1.32
N ARG A 56 3.71 15.69 0.10
CA ARG A 56 3.36 14.27 -0.14
C ARG A 56 4.50 13.34 0.21
N THR A 57 5.73 13.78 0.03
CA THR A 57 6.96 13.02 0.26
C THR A 57 7.74 13.46 1.51
N SER A 58 7.25 14.47 2.23
CA SER A 58 7.92 14.99 3.43
C SER A 58 7.47 14.31 4.72
N THR A 59 6.18 13.97 4.82
CA THR A 59 5.62 13.28 5.99
C THR A 59 5.86 11.77 5.93
N TYR A 60 5.81 11.23 4.71
CA TYR A 60 6.05 9.83 4.40
C TYR A 60 6.97 9.79 3.20
N ALA A 61 8.09 9.08 3.31
CA ALA A 61 8.82 8.73 2.09
C ALA A 61 7.91 7.84 1.23
N LYS A 62 8.09 7.85 -0.08
CA LYS A 62 7.33 7.03 -1.01
C LYS A 62 8.26 6.02 -1.65
N VAL A 63 7.88 4.75 -1.64
CA VAL A 63 8.55 3.72 -2.44
C VAL A 63 7.63 3.33 -3.57
N CYS A 64 8.10 3.48 -4.79
CA CYS A 64 7.31 3.33 -6.00
C CYS A 64 7.85 2.17 -6.84
N SER A 65 6.95 1.37 -7.40
CA SER A 65 7.30 0.35 -8.40
C SER A 65 6.18 0.15 -9.41
N ASN A 66 6.54 -0.29 -10.61
CA ASN A 66 5.60 -0.81 -11.60
C ASN A 66 5.26 -2.29 -11.37
N SER A 67 6.04 -2.98 -10.56
CA SER A 67 5.80 -4.37 -10.15
C SER A 67 5.20 -4.40 -8.76
N PHE A 68 4.00 -4.96 -8.67
CA PHE A 68 3.34 -5.16 -7.39
C PHE A 68 4.14 -6.11 -6.49
N THR A 69 4.55 -7.25 -7.03
CA THR A 69 5.32 -8.28 -6.31
C THR A 69 6.64 -7.74 -5.79
N GLU A 70 7.38 -6.99 -6.62
CA GLU A 70 8.65 -6.36 -6.20
C GLU A 70 8.43 -5.43 -5.00
N LEU A 71 7.36 -4.64 -5.03
CA LEU A 71 7.05 -3.71 -3.93
C LEU A 71 6.59 -4.45 -2.68
N THR A 72 5.78 -5.50 -2.79
CA THR A 72 5.32 -6.26 -1.62
C THR A 72 6.44 -7.01 -0.94
N ASP A 73 7.36 -7.61 -1.70
CA ASP A 73 8.49 -8.35 -1.15
C ASP A 73 9.39 -7.38 -0.36
N PHE A 74 9.71 -6.23 -0.96
CA PHE A 74 10.45 -5.17 -0.28
C PHE A 74 9.77 -4.70 1.01
N VAL A 75 8.45 -4.47 0.98
CA VAL A 75 7.73 -3.98 2.16
C VAL A 75 7.64 -5.07 3.24
N ALA A 76 7.47 -6.34 2.86
CA ALA A 76 7.48 -7.45 3.81
C ALA A 76 8.83 -7.59 4.50
N ASP A 77 9.94 -7.46 3.77
CA ASP A 77 11.28 -7.50 4.33
C ASP A 77 11.56 -6.31 5.27
N GLU A 78 11.15 -5.10 4.87
CA GLU A 78 11.43 -3.86 5.62
C GLU A 78 10.48 -3.63 6.81
N ARG A 79 9.25 -4.18 6.76
CA ARG A 79 8.18 -3.89 7.73
C ARG A 79 7.55 -5.12 8.38
N GLY A 80 7.91 -6.33 7.96
CA GLY A 80 7.22 -7.55 8.39
C GLY A 80 5.72 -7.42 8.13
N PHE A 81 4.93 -7.50 9.19
CA PHE A 81 3.45 -7.40 9.14
C PHE A 81 2.91 -6.00 9.44
N SER A 82 3.76 -4.98 9.61
CA SER A 82 3.36 -3.62 10.03
C SER A 82 3.01 -2.70 8.85
N TRP A 83 2.16 -3.20 7.94
CA TRP A 83 1.65 -2.48 6.78
C TRP A 83 0.34 -3.11 6.28
N SER A 84 -0.36 -2.45 5.38
CA SER A 84 -1.62 -2.96 4.81
C SER A 84 -1.85 -2.45 3.39
N TYR A 85 -2.87 -2.96 2.71
CA TYR A 85 -3.33 -2.38 1.45
C TYR A 85 -4.28 -1.22 1.69
N CYS A 86 -4.36 -0.29 0.74
CA CYS A 86 -5.44 0.68 0.72
C CYS A 86 -6.72 0.02 0.22
N ALA A 87 -7.69 -0.19 1.11
CA ALA A 87 -8.99 -0.80 0.77
C ALA A 87 -9.78 -0.03 -0.31
N THR A 88 -9.45 1.23 -0.59
CA THR A 88 -10.14 2.02 -1.63
C THR A 88 -9.63 1.75 -3.04
N CYS A 89 -8.31 1.63 -3.24
CA CYS A 89 -7.75 1.30 -4.55
C CYS A 89 -7.34 -0.16 -4.69
N ASN A 90 -7.49 -0.95 -3.62
CA ASN A 90 -7.21 -2.38 -3.61
C ASN A 90 -8.18 -3.15 -2.69
N PRO A 91 -9.50 -3.14 -2.97
CA PRO A 91 -10.53 -3.68 -2.07
C PRO A 91 -10.47 -5.21 -1.89
N ASN A 92 -9.98 -5.96 -2.88
CA ASN A 92 -10.08 -7.43 -2.91
C ASN A 92 -8.73 -8.14 -2.73
N TYR A 93 -7.70 -7.44 -2.27
CA TYR A 93 -6.35 -8.02 -2.28
C TYR A 93 -6.14 -9.11 -1.23
N GLU A 94 -6.73 -8.96 -0.04
CA GLU A 94 -6.67 -10.03 0.97
C GLU A 94 -7.42 -11.28 0.52
N GLU A 95 -8.52 -11.14 -0.22
CA GLU A 95 -9.27 -12.26 -0.80
C GLU A 95 -8.49 -12.95 -1.93
N ASN A 96 -7.80 -12.19 -2.77
CA ASN A 96 -7.04 -12.71 -3.92
C ASN A 96 -5.66 -13.29 -3.55
N HIS A 97 -5.11 -12.98 -2.37
CA HIS A 97 -3.79 -13.50 -1.96
C HIS A 97 -3.89 -14.81 -1.16
N VAL A 98 -5.02 -15.08 -0.49
CA VAL A 98 -5.28 -16.38 0.17
C VAL A 98 -5.39 -17.52 -0.86
N VAL A 99 -5.85 -17.23 -2.08
CA VAL A 99 -6.00 -18.25 -3.14
C VAL A 99 -4.66 -18.68 -3.78
N VAL A 100 -3.56 -17.97 -3.54
CA VAL A 100 -2.25 -18.29 -4.14
C VAL A 100 -1.38 -19.17 -3.22
N THR A 101 -1.73 -19.32 -1.94
CA THR A 101 -0.96 -20.14 -0.99
C THR A 101 -1.63 -21.46 -0.62
N ASP A 102 -2.47 -22.02 -1.49
CA ASP A 102 -3.04 -23.37 -1.33
C ASP A 102 -2.01 -24.51 -1.55
N VAL A 103 -0.79 -24.29 -1.05
CA VAL A 103 0.05 -25.33 -0.45
C VAL A 103 0.02 -25.15 1.07
N GLY A 104 -1.18 -25.36 1.62
CA GLY A 104 -1.44 -25.94 2.94
C GLY A 104 -1.05 -25.15 4.18
N TYR A 105 -2.04 -24.56 4.86
CA TYR A 105 -2.16 -24.64 6.32
C TYR A 105 -3.64 -24.65 6.73
N TRP A 106 -4.04 -25.72 7.41
CA TRP A 106 -5.39 -25.96 7.93
C TRP A 106 -5.65 -25.17 9.23
N ASN A 107 -6.94 -24.79 9.41
CA ASN A 107 -7.65 -24.44 10.66
C ASN A 107 -7.42 -23.00 11.19
N LEU A 108 -8.43 -22.17 11.49
CA LEU A 108 -9.81 -22.38 11.95
C LEU A 108 -10.74 -21.30 11.36
N GLN A 109 -11.68 -21.69 10.50
CA GLN A 109 -12.83 -20.84 10.16
C GLN A 109 -13.84 -20.88 11.32
N LYS A 110 -14.14 -19.73 11.94
CA LYS A 110 -15.47 -19.57 12.56
C LYS A 110 -16.43 -19.18 11.44
N PRO A 111 -17.57 -19.87 11.27
CA PRO A 111 -18.52 -19.52 10.22
C PRO A 111 -19.14 -18.15 10.51
N PHE A 112 -19.00 -17.22 9.57
CA PHE A 112 -19.74 -15.97 9.55
C PHE A 112 -21.17 -16.27 9.09
N THR A 113 -22.15 -16.16 9.98
CA THR A 113 -23.57 -16.19 9.63
C THR A 113 -23.94 -14.86 8.96
N PRO A 114 -24.44 -14.84 7.71
CA PRO A 114 -24.90 -13.60 7.10
C PRO A 114 -26.15 -13.07 7.81
N ARG A 115 -26.15 -11.78 8.18
CA ARG A 115 -27.38 -11.07 8.51
C ARG A 115 -28.17 -10.88 7.22
N ILE A 116 -29.34 -11.52 7.17
CA ILE A 116 -30.39 -11.21 6.20
C ILE A 116 -31.11 -9.96 6.73
N HIS A 117 -31.49 -9.07 5.80
CA HIS A 117 -32.08 -7.74 5.97
C HIS A 117 -32.98 -7.51 7.19
#